data_AF-A0A1J7HAT3-F1
#
_entry.id   AF-A0A1J7HAT3-F1
#
_cell.length_a   1.000
_cell.length_b   1.000
_cell.length_c   1.000
_cell.angle_alpha   90.00
_cell.angle_beta   90.00
_cell.angle_gamma   90.00
#
_symmetry.space_group_name_H-M   'P 1'
#
loop_
_entity.id
_entity.type
_entity.pdbx_description
1 polymer ?
#
loop_
_entity_poly.entity_id
_entity_poly.type
_entity_poly.pdbx_seq_one_letter_code
_entity_poly.pdbx_strand_id
1 'polypeptide(L)'
;MCYPSKCTLLTLYFLSTLFFSLLTSSTSCSNSNCQVLEACSAATDCGPGLYCGNCPALGLNQPMCIRGQPTLPTSTVNGLPFNKYSWIVTHNSFSIVDAPPLPGVQRLTFYNQEDTVTNQLRNGVRGLMLDMYDYQNDIWLCHSFQGQCFNFTAFQPAINTLKEVEAFLTANPTEIVTIIIEDYVHTPKGLTNLFRNAGLDKYWFPLSKMPKKGIDWPTVTEMVQANHRLLVFTSDASKEAEEGIAYQWRHMVENESGDPGVQKSSCPHRKESRALNSRGSSLFLMNYFPTYPVEADSCKEHSAPLAEMVNTCYKAAGNMLPNFIAVNFYMRSDGGGVFDIVDKMNGHSLCGCTTVTACQYGT
;
A
#
# COMPACT_ATOMS: atom_id res chain seq x y z
N MET A 1 59.12 -39.10 -61.35
CA MET A 1 58.95 -38.76 -62.78
C MET A 1 57.47 -38.51 -63.05
N CYS A 2 57.20 -37.35 -63.65
CA CYS A 2 56.04 -36.93 -64.45
C CYS A 2 54.59 -37.04 -63.92
N TYR A 3 54.05 -35.85 -63.62
CA TYR A 3 52.65 -35.41 -63.84
C TYR A 3 52.22 -35.59 -65.32
N PRO A 4 50.92 -35.63 -65.71
CA PRO A 4 50.09 -34.41 -65.68
C PRO A 4 48.54 -34.52 -65.55
N SER A 5 47.96 -33.45 -65.02
CA SER A 5 46.72 -32.73 -65.39
C SER A 5 45.43 -33.48 -65.80
N LYS A 6 44.29 -33.11 -65.17
CA LYS A 6 43.33 -32.15 -65.73
C LYS A 6 42.19 -31.78 -64.76
N CYS A 7 42.03 -30.46 -64.64
CA CYS A 7 40.89 -29.65 -64.19
C CYS A 7 39.50 -30.33 -64.20
N THR A 8 38.83 -30.28 -63.04
CA THR A 8 37.37 -30.37 -62.95
C THR A 8 36.88 -29.22 -62.07
N LEU A 9 35.98 -28.40 -62.62
CA LEU A 9 35.28 -27.31 -61.93
C LEU A 9 34.52 -27.87 -60.71
N LEU A 10 34.89 -27.46 -59.50
CA LEU A 10 34.10 -27.72 -58.30
C LEU A 10 33.21 -26.49 -58.04
N THR A 11 31.94 -26.59 -58.39
CA THR A 11 30.89 -25.68 -57.91
C THR A 11 30.74 -25.84 -56.40
N LEU A 12 31.21 -24.85 -55.63
CA LEU A 12 30.92 -24.73 -54.20
C LEU A 12 29.45 -24.32 -54.02
N TYR A 13 28.63 -25.22 -53.52
CA TYR A 13 27.34 -24.88 -52.91
C TYR A 13 27.59 -24.25 -51.53
N PHE A 14 27.41 -22.93 -51.43
CA PHE A 14 27.28 -22.25 -50.14
C PHE A 14 25.91 -22.62 -49.54
N LEU A 15 25.88 -23.51 -48.55
CA LEU A 15 24.72 -23.66 -47.66
C LEU A 15 24.72 -22.47 -46.70
N SER A 16 23.89 -21.47 -46.98
CA SER A 16 23.56 -20.43 -45.99
C SER A 16 22.66 -21.06 -44.92
N THR A 17 23.19 -21.24 -43.72
CA THR A 17 22.40 -21.55 -42.53
C THR A 17 21.63 -20.29 -42.13
N LEU A 18 20.37 -20.18 -42.59
CA LEU A 18 19.41 -19.23 -42.05
C LEU A 18 19.13 -19.61 -40.59
N PHE A 19 19.74 -18.88 -39.65
CA PHE A 19 19.23 -18.79 -38.29
C PHE A 19 17.86 -18.11 -38.35
N PHE A 20 16.79 -18.91 -38.39
CA PHE A 20 15.46 -18.41 -38.06
C PHE A 20 15.46 -18.09 -36.56
N SER A 21 15.64 -16.82 -36.22
CA SER A 21 15.13 -16.30 -34.96
C SER A 21 13.62 -16.51 -34.99
N LEU A 22 13.15 -17.53 -34.27
CA LEU A 22 11.75 -17.67 -33.90
C LEU A 22 11.39 -16.42 -33.09
N LEU A 23 10.88 -15.40 -33.78
CA LEU A 23 10.06 -14.37 -33.16
C LEU A 23 8.84 -15.11 -32.61
N THR A 24 8.89 -15.50 -31.35
CA THR A 24 7.69 -15.82 -30.59
C THR A 24 6.92 -14.50 -30.51
N SER A 25 6.08 -14.24 -31.50
CA SER A 25 5.00 -13.29 -31.37
C SER A 25 4.09 -13.85 -30.27
N SER A 26 4.34 -13.41 -29.03
CA SER A 26 3.42 -13.62 -27.92
C SER A 26 2.13 -12.96 -28.33
N THR A 27 1.17 -13.76 -28.80
CA THR A 27 -0.20 -13.29 -29.00
C THR A 27 -0.68 -12.80 -27.65
N SER A 28 -0.84 -11.49 -27.49
CA SER A 28 -1.46 -10.92 -26.30
C SER A 28 -2.82 -11.59 -26.13
N CYS A 29 -3.02 -12.20 -24.97
CA CYS A 29 -4.37 -12.51 -24.52
C CYS A 29 -5.20 -11.21 -24.55
N SER A 30 -6.51 -11.33 -24.72
CA SER A 30 -7.42 -10.18 -24.80
C SER A 30 -8.78 -10.54 -24.22
N ASN A 31 -9.64 -9.54 -24.03
CA ASN A 31 -11.00 -9.71 -23.51
C ASN A 31 -11.07 -10.21 -22.06
N SER A 32 -10.34 -9.56 -21.16
CA SER A 32 -10.39 -9.79 -19.71
C SER A 32 -10.03 -11.20 -19.25
N ASN A 33 -9.14 -11.87 -19.99
CA ASN A 33 -8.69 -13.24 -19.70
C ASN A 33 -7.20 -13.33 -19.42
N CYS A 34 -6.43 -12.25 -19.60
CA CYS A 34 -5.01 -12.27 -19.33
C CYS A 34 -4.73 -12.49 -17.85
N GLN A 35 -3.85 -13.43 -17.57
CA GLN A 35 -3.37 -13.79 -16.23
C GLN A 35 -2.14 -12.96 -15.86
N VAL A 36 -1.77 -13.00 -14.58
CA VAL A 36 -0.59 -12.27 -14.07
C VAL A 36 0.66 -12.65 -14.88
N LEU A 37 1.48 -11.65 -15.21
CA LEU A 37 2.67 -11.71 -16.08
C LEU A 37 2.40 -11.92 -17.59
N GLU A 38 1.16 -12.16 -18.01
CA GLU A 38 0.84 -12.20 -19.44
C GLU A 38 0.81 -10.79 -20.04
N ALA A 39 1.26 -10.67 -21.29
CA ALA A 39 1.31 -9.39 -21.99
C ALA A 39 -0.09 -8.81 -22.21
N CYS A 40 -0.23 -7.50 -22.01
CA CYS A 40 -1.47 -6.76 -22.22
C CYS A 40 -1.19 -5.49 -23.03
N SER A 41 -2.21 -4.92 -23.64
CA SER A 41 -2.11 -3.64 -24.38
C SER A 41 -3.12 -2.60 -23.89
N ALA A 42 -4.22 -3.04 -23.28
CA ALA A 42 -5.24 -2.22 -22.66
C ALA A 42 -5.58 -2.72 -21.25
N ALA A 43 -6.10 -1.81 -20.41
CA ALA A 43 -6.56 -2.14 -19.06
C ALA A 43 -7.63 -3.26 -19.05
N THR A 44 -8.43 -3.37 -20.11
CA THR A 44 -9.51 -4.37 -20.25
C THR A 44 -9.02 -5.77 -20.65
N ASP A 45 -7.74 -5.94 -20.98
CA ASP A 45 -7.20 -7.24 -21.38
C ASP A 45 -7.02 -8.17 -20.17
N CYS A 46 -6.69 -7.58 -19.02
CA CYS A 46 -6.44 -8.28 -17.78
C CYS A 46 -7.71 -8.80 -17.12
N GLY A 47 -7.60 -9.97 -16.48
CA GLY A 47 -8.71 -10.56 -15.73
C GLY A 47 -9.16 -9.71 -14.53
N PRO A 48 -10.30 -10.06 -13.90
CA PRO A 48 -10.80 -9.37 -12.72
C PRO A 48 -9.74 -9.25 -11.60
N GLY A 49 -9.61 -8.06 -11.01
CA GLY A 49 -8.62 -7.77 -9.96
C GLY A 49 -7.19 -7.60 -10.47
N LEU A 50 -6.98 -7.58 -11.78
CA LEU A 50 -5.69 -7.32 -12.42
C LEU A 50 -5.69 -5.98 -13.15
N TYR A 51 -4.50 -5.42 -13.35
CA TYR A 51 -4.25 -4.15 -14.00
C TYR A 51 -3.14 -4.31 -15.05
N CYS A 52 -3.23 -3.59 -16.17
CA CYS A 52 -2.20 -3.62 -17.20
C CYS A 52 -1.11 -2.59 -16.89
N GLY A 53 0.05 -3.05 -16.43
CA GLY A 53 1.15 -2.19 -15.98
C GLY A 53 2.52 -2.70 -16.45
N ASN A 54 3.58 -1.99 -16.12
CA ASN A 54 4.95 -2.39 -16.45
C ASN A 54 5.92 -2.05 -15.31
N CYS A 55 7.16 -2.51 -15.42
CA CYS A 55 8.21 -2.16 -14.46
C CYS A 55 9.55 -1.82 -15.15
N PRO A 56 9.70 -0.58 -15.66
CA PRO A 56 10.91 -0.15 -16.35
C PRO A 56 12.18 -0.23 -15.48
N ALA A 57 12.08 -0.01 -14.16
CA ALA A 57 13.21 -0.11 -13.23
C ALA A 57 13.84 -1.52 -13.15
N LEU A 58 13.13 -2.55 -13.63
CA LEU A 58 13.62 -3.92 -13.78
C LEU A 58 13.85 -4.34 -15.24
N GLY A 59 13.74 -3.41 -16.19
CA GLY A 59 13.82 -3.68 -17.63
C GLY A 59 12.56 -4.31 -18.23
N LEU A 60 11.47 -4.42 -17.46
CA LEU A 60 10.17 -4.93 -17.92
C LEU A 60 9.39 -3.78 -18.57
N ASN A 61 9.81 -3.40 -19.77
CA ASN A 61 9.26 -2.23 -20.47
C ASN A 61 7.90 -2.49 -21.14
N GLN A 62 7.63 -3.75 -21.51
CA GLN A 62 6.37 -4.14 -22.14
C GLN A 62 5.27 -4.29 -21.08
N PRO A 63 4.05 -3.78 -21.33
CA PRO A 63 2.95 -3.95 -20.39
C PRO A 63 2.55 -5.41 -20.22
N MET A 64 2.23 -5.77 -18.98
CA MET A 64 1.80 -7.08 -18.55
C MET A 64 0.76 -6.95 -17.44
N CYS A 65 -0.07 -7.97 -17.28
CA CYS A 65 -1.05 -7.97 -16.22
C CYS A 65 -0.35 -8.17 -14.86
N ILE A 66 -0.61 -7.23 -13.96
CA ILE A 66 -0.16 -7.24 -12.58
C ILE A 66 -1.39 -7.25 -11.66
N ARG A 67 -1.23 -7.67 -10.40
CA ARG A 67 -2.32 -7.62 -9.42
C ARG A 67 -2.67 -6.17 -9.10
N GLY A 68 -3.97 -5.90 -9.07
CA GLY A 68 -4.56 -4.60 -8.71
C GLY A 68 -5.48 -4.67 -7.49
N GLN A 69 -5.74 -5.85 -6.96
CA GLN A 69 -6.55 -6.07 -5.75
C GLN A 69 -6.01 -7.26 -4.94
N PRO A 70 -6.09 -7.22 -3.60
CA PRO A 70 -5.83 -8.38 -2.75
C PRO A 70 -7.09 -9.25 -2.66
N THR A 71 -6.94 -10.47 -2.17
CA THR A 71 -8.09 -11.25 -1.71
C THR A 71 -8.57 -10.64 -0.39
N LEU A 72 -9.85 -10.28 -0.28
CA LEU A 72 -10.39 -9.69 0.96
C LEU A 72 -10.33 -10.73 2.08
N PRO A 73 -9.43 -10.61 3.08
CA PRO A 73 -9.13 -11.72 3.98
C PRO A 73 -10.32 -12.07 4.88
N THR A 74 -11.15 -11.08 5.21
CA THR A 74 -12.36 -11.23 6.06
C THR A 74 -13.49 -12.00 5.37
N SER A 75 -13.45 -12.11 4.03
CA SER A 75 -14.37 -12.95 3.27
C SER A 75 -13.96 -14.43 3.26
N THR A 76 -12.67 -14.71 3.47
CA THR A 76 -12.12 -16.08 3.47
C THR A 76 -12.01 -16.65 4.87
N VAL A 77 -11.41 -15.90 5.80
CA VAL A 77 -11.27 -16.25 7.22
C VAL A 77 -11.85 -15.11 8.05
N ASN A 78 -12.99 -15.36 8.70
CA ASN A 78 -13.72 -14.37 9.48
C ASN A 78 -13.56 -14.62 10.99
N GLY A 79 -14.10 -13.72 11.82
CA GLY A 79 -14.21 -13.96 13.26
C GLY A 79 -12.90 -13.89 14.06
N LEU A 80 -11.77 -13.56 13.44
CA LEU A 80 -10.51 -13.36 14.15
C LEU A 80 -10.38 -11.92 14.67
N PRO A 81 -9.56 -11.70 15.73
CA PRO A 81 -9.18 -10.36 16.19
C PRO A 81 -8.63 -9.49 15.07
N PHE A 82 -8.97 -8.19 15.05
CA PHE A 82 -8.51 -7.25 14.02
C PHE A 82 -6.98 -7.26 13.85
N ASN A 83 -6.22 -7.40 14.94
CA ASN A 83 -4.76 -7.47 14.93
C ASN A 83 -4.17 -8.82 14.48
N LYS A 84 -4.98 -9.77 13.97
CA LYS A 84 -4.46 -10.92 13.21
C LYS A 84 -4.35 -10.64 11.72
N TYR A 85 -5.08 -9.66 11.22
CA TYR A 85 -5.10 -9.31 9.80
C TYR A 85 -3.98 -8.34 9.45
N SER A 86 -3.55 -8.43 8.18
CA SER A 86 -2.62 -7.53 7.53
C SER A 86 -3.33 -6.72 6.46
N TRP A 87 -3.06 -5.42 6.40
CA TRP A 87 -3.75 -4.44 5.58
C TRP A 87 -2.77 -3.57 4.80
N ILE A 88 -3.12 -3.23 3.56
CA ILE A 88 -2.38 -2.26 2.75
C ILE A 88 -2.69 -0.87 3.27
N VAL A 89 -1.64 -0.06 3.42
CA VAL A 89 -1.70 1.35 3.77
C VAL A 89 -1.02 2.16 2.66
N THR A 90 -1.64 3.24 2.23
CA THR A 90 -1.01 4.20 1.30
C THR A 90 -0.38 5.34 2.09
N HIS A 91 0.90 5.57 1.88
CA HIS A 91 1.62 6.71 2.43
C HIS A 91 1.17 8.00 1.73
N ASN A 92 0.85 9.04 2.49
CA ASN A 92 0.33 10.30 1.99
C ASN A 92 -0.75 10.12 0.91
N SER A 93 -1.83 9.42 1.28
CA SER A 93 -2.87 8.93 0.36
C SER A 93 -3.49 10.01 -0.54
N PHE A 94 -3.42 11.28 -0.13
CA PHE A 94 -3.96 12.42 -0.86
C PHE A 94 -2.99 13.03 -1.89
N SER A 95 -1.71 12.67 -1.81
CA SER A 95 -0.63 13.25 -2.60
C SER A 95 -0.57 12.59 -3.99
N ILE A 96 -1.46 13.03 -4.88
CA ILE A 96 -1.71 12.38 -6.18
C ILE A 96 -1.01 13.12 -7.32
N VAL A 97 -0.27 12.40 -8.18
CA VAL A 97 0.56 12.96 -9.29
C VAL A 97 -0.16 14.01 -10.13
N ASP A 98 -1.39 13.71 -10.56
CA ASP A 98 -2.17 14.57 -11.45
C ASP A 98 -3.26 15.39 -10.73
N ALA A 99 -3.23 15.47 -9.40
CA ALA A 99 -4.18 16.31 -8.68
C ALA A 99 -4.01 17.78 -9.09
N PRO A 100 -5.08 18.52 -9.41
CA PRO A 100 -4.96 19.91 -9.82
C PRO A 100 -4.33 20.75 -8.69
N PRO A 101 -3.38 21.66 -9.00
CA PRO A 101 -2.84 22.57 -8.01
C PRO A 101 -3.87 23.65 -7.65
N LEU A 102 -3.57 24.44 -6.61
CA LEU A 102 -4.37 25.61 -6.27
C LEU A 102 -4.35 26.64 -7.41
N PRO A 103 -5.45 27.37 -7.64
CA PRO A 103 -5.51 28.40 -8.69
C PRO A 103 -4.35 29.40 -8.59
N GLY A 104 -3.58 29.53 -9.68
CA GLY A 104 -2.46 30.46 -9.77
C GLY A 104 -1.19 30.04 -9.02
N VAL A 105 -1.11 28.79 -8.53
CA VAL A 105 0.05 28.28 -7.80
C VAL A 105 0.61 27.05 -8.50
N GLN A 106 1.93 27.01 -8.73
CA GLN A 106 2.60 25.78 -9.14
C GLN A 106 2.83 24.91 -7.90
N ARG A 107 2.38 23.65 -7.93
CA ARG A 107 2.70 22.69 -6.86
C ARG A 107 4.17 22.25 -6.99
N LEU A 108 4.91 22.36 -5.89
CA LEU A 108 6.32 22.02 -5.74
C LEU A 108 6.50 21.13 -4.52
N THR A 109 6.11 19.87 -4.68
CA THR A 109 6.25 18.84 -3.65
C THR A 109 6.29 17.46 -4.31
N PHE A 110 6.47 16.43 -3.50
CA PHE A 110 6.48 15.05 -3.96
C PHE A 110 5.07 14.47 -4.00
N TYR A 111 4.89 13.49 -4.88
CA TYR A 111 3.66 12.73 -5.03
C TYR A 111 3.88 11.31 -4.55
N ASN A 112 2.85 10.71 -3.97
CA ASN A 112 2.94 9.40 -3.35
C ASN A 112 2.01 8.40 -4.00
N GLN A 113 0.94 8.83 -4.66
CA GLN A 113 -0.06 7.94 -5.26
C GLN A 113 -0.49 8.44 -6.65
N GLU A 114 -1.13 7.57 -7.41
CA GLU A 114 -1.74 7.92 -8.71
C GLU A 114 -3.27 7.89 -8.65
N ASP A 115 -3.82 7.08 -7.75
CA ASP A 115 -5.24 6.90 -7.59
C ASP A 115 -5.84 7.86 -6.57
N THR A 116 -7.09 8.26 -6.81
CA THR A 116 -7.93 8.92 -5.79
C THR A 116 -8.08 8.05 -4.54
N VAL A 117 -8.38 8.64 -3.39
CA VAL A 117 -8.60 7.86 -2.15
C VAL A 117 -9.77 6.90 -2.31
N THR A 118 -10.81 7.30 -3.05
CA THR A 118 -11.90 6.41 -3.46
C THR A 118 -11.39 5.16 -4.18
N ASN A 119 -10.50 5.32 -5.17
CA ASN A 119 -9.94 4.19 -5.91
C ASN A 119 -8.97 3.36 -5.06
N GLN A 120 -8.16 3.98 -4.22
CA GLN A 120 -7.32 3.27 -3.24
C GLN A 120 -8.16 2.30 -2.40
N LEU A 121 -9.26 2.78 -1.81
CA LEU A 121 -10.17 1.95 -1.01
C LEU A 121 -10.85 0.85 -1.85
N ARG A 122 -11.29 1.16 -3.08
CA ARG A 122 -11.86 0.15 -4.01
C ARG A 122 -10.86 -0.92 -4.41
N ASN A 123 -9.58 -0.57 -4.49
CA ASN A 123 -8.51 -1.49 -4.86
C ASN A 123 -7.99 -2.30 -3.65
N GLY A 124 -8.63 -2.18 -2.49
CA GLY A 124 -8.34 -3.02 -1.31
C GLY A 124 -7.42 -2.38 -0.27
N VAL A 125 -7.03 -1.11 -0.43
CA VAL A 125 -6.39 -0.34 0.63
C VAL A 125 -7.35 -0.20 1.81
N ARG A 126 -6.86 -0.39 3.03
CA ARG A 126 -7.65 -0.27 4.27
C ARG A 126 -6.98 0.60 5.33
N GLY A 127 -5.79 1.13 5.07
CA GLY A 127 -5.21 2.22 5.84
C GLY A 127 -4.81 3.41 4.98
N LEU A 128 -4.95 4.62 5.52
CA LEU A 128 -4.58 5.86 4.87
C LEU A 128 -3.66 6.66 5.80
N MET A 129 -2.50 7.09 5.31
CA MET A 129 -1.67 8.06 6.02
C MET A 129 -1.95 9.45 5.48
N LEU A 130 -2.25 10.39 6.38
CA LEU A 130 -2.67 11.74 6.03
C LEU A 130 -1.91 12.78 6.87
N ASP A 131 -1.10 13.61 6.20
CA ASP A 131 -0.51 14.78 6.84
C ASP A 131 -1.54 15.92 6.88
N MET A 132 -1.95 16.32 8.09
CA MET A 132 -3.00 17.32 8.31
C MET A 132 -2.43 18.58 8.98
N TYR A 133 -2.76 19.75 8.42
CA TYR A 133 -2.25 21.05 8.87
C TYR A 133 -3.38 22.05 9.06
N ASP A 134 -3.24 22.97 10.02
CA ASP A 134 -3.99 24.22 10.00
C ASP A 134 -3.52 25.09 8.82
N TYR A 135 -4.43 25.44 7.92
CA TYR A 135 -4.12 26.27 6.75
C TYR A 135 -5.36 26.99 6.22
N GLN A 136 -5.23 28.28 5.88
CA GLN A 136 -6.34 29.10 5.37
C GLN A 136 -7.63 29.04 6.23
N ASN A 137 -7.48 29.03 7.56
CA ASN A 137 -8.57 28.92 8.54
C ASN A 137 -9.40 27.62 8.45
N ASP A 138 -8.82 26.55 7.90
CA ASP A 138 -9.39 25.21 7.84
C ASP A 138 -8.27 24.16 8.03
N ILE A 139 -8.62 22.87 7.98
CA ILE A 139 -7.66 21.77 8.03
C ILE A 139 -7.42 21.24 6.62
N TRP A 140 -6.17 21.24 6.21
CA TRP A 140 -5.74 20.87 4.86
C TRP A 140 -4.79 19.70 4.87
N LEU A 141 -4.78 19.00 3.73
CA LEU A 141 -3.80 17.98 3.40
C LEU A 141 -2.68 18.62 2.60
N CYS A 142 -1.46 18.52 3.13
CA CYS A 142 -0.27 19.16 2.55
C CYS A 142 0.93 18.22 2.66
N HIS A 143 1.69 18.07 1.57
CA HIS A 143 2.98 17.36 1.63
C HIS A 143 4.07 18.42 1.87
N SER A 144 4.27 18.78 3.14
CA SER A 144 4.99 20.01 3.52
C SER A 144 6.13 19.75 4.51
N PHE A 145 6.72 20.81 5.04
CA PHE A 145 7.87 20.72 5.94
C PHE A 145 7.77 21.75 7.08
N GLN A 146 8.56 21.55 8.14
CA GLN A 146 8.64 22.43 9.32
C GLN A 146 7.30 22.62 10.05
N GLY A 147 6.37 21.67 9.93
CA GLY A 147 5.06 21.74 10.56
C GLY A 147 4.17 22.86 10.04
N GLN A 148 4.40 23.34 8.82
CA GLN A 148 3.61 24.39 8.19
C GLN A 148 3.16 23.97 6.79
N CYS A 149 1.92 24.28 6.43
CA CYS A 149 1.43 24.13 5.06
C CYS A 149 1.66 25.41 4.25
N PHE A 150 2.15 25.26 3.02
CA PHE A 150 2.33 26.34 2.07
C PHE A 150 1.41 26.15 0.87
N ASN A 151 1.09 27.24 0.17
CA ASN A 151 0.28 27.18 -1.04
C ASN A 151 0.84 26.22 -2.10
N PHE A 152 2.17 26.15 -2.25
CA PHE A 152 2.84 25.29 -3.22
C PHE A 152 2.99 23.83 -2.76
N THR A 153 2.67 23.51 -1.50
CA THR A 153 2.67 22.13 -0.96
C THR A 153 1.26 21.61 -0.64
N ALA A 154 0.24 22.48 -0.71
CA ALA A 154 -1.14 22.16 -0.45
C ALA A 154 -1.79 21.34 -1.58
N PHE A 155 -2.62 20.37 -1.18
CA PHE A 155 -3.44 19.58 -2.09
C PHE A 155 -4.89 20.02 -2.04
N GLN A 156 -5.55 19.82 -0.90
CA GLN A 156 -6.98 20.14 -0.73
C GLN A 156 -7.37 20.21 0.75
N PRO A 157 -8.54 20.79 1.07
CA PRO A 157 -9.16 20.64 2.39
C PRO A 157 -9.34 19.18 2.76
N ALA A 158 -9.00 18.80 3.99
CA ALA A 158 -9.04 17.41 4.45
C ALA A 158 -10.46 16.82 4.45
N ILE A 159 -11.48 17.66 4.57
CA ILE A 159 -12.89 17.24 4.55
C ILE A 159 -13.26 16.49 3.27
N ASN A 160 -12.65 16.81 2.12
CA ASN A 160 -12.95 16.16 0.86
C ASN A 160 -12.54 14.68 0.89
N THR A 161 -11.31 14.39 1.31
CA THR A 161 -10.81 13.03 1.47
C THR A 161 -11.60 12.25 2.53
N LEU A 162 -11.97 12.88 3.65
CA LEU A 162 -12.79 12.21 4.66
C LEU A 162 -14.22 11.91 4.18
N LYS A 163 -14.78 12.73 3.27
CA LYS A 163 -16.05 12.42 2.60
C LYS A 163 -15.94 11.23 1.63
N GLU A 164 -14.81 11.04 0.97
CA GLU A 164 -14.56 9.82 0.19
C GLU A 164 -14.56 8.57 1.09
N VAL A 165 -13.93 8.65 2.28
CA VAL A 165 -13.93 7.57 3.28
C VAL A 165 -15.35 7.30 3.79
N GLU A 166 -16.12 8.34 4.09
CA GLU A 166 -17.51 8.20 4.58
C GLU A 166 -18.41 7.55 3.53
N ALA A 167 -18.29 7.97 2.27
CA ALA A 167 -19.01 7.36 1.16
C ALA A 167 -18.65 5.88 0.99
N PHE A 168 -17.36 5.53 1.11
CA PHE A 168 -16.89 4.16 1.06
C PHE A 168 -17.45 3.31 2.20
N LEU A 169 -17.36 3.77 3.46
CA LEU A 169 -17.88 3.04 4.62
C LEU A 169 -19.41 2.91 4.60
N THR A 170 -20.11 3.86 4.00
CA THR A 170 -21.56 3.79 3.76
C THR A 170 -21.90 2.72 2.74
N ALA A 171 -21.17 2.67 1.61
CA ALA A 171 -21.40 1.70 0.55
C ALA A 171 -20.97 0.27 0.93
N ASN A 172 -20.02 0.13 1.86
CA ASN A 172 -19.42 -1.15 2.23
C ASN A 172 -19.56 -1.39 3.75
N PRO A 173 -20.69 -1.96 4.21
CA PRO A 173 -21.04 -2.03 5.63
C PRO A 173 -20.16 -2.99 6.45
N THR A 174 -19.43 -3.88 5.79
CA THR A 174 -18.55 -4.87 6.44
C THR A 174 -17.09 -4.43 6.50
N GLU A 175 -16.75 -3.30 5.89
CA GLU A 175 -15.37 -2.83 5.79
C GLU A 175 -14.98 -1.96 6.96
N ILE A 176 -13.71 -2.05 7.36
CA ILE A 176 -13.07 -1.25 8.39
C ILE A 176 -11.94 -0.46 7.73
N VAL A 177 -11.86 0.85 8.00
CA VAL A 177 -10.78 1.72 7.52
C VAL A 177 -9.97 2.25 8.70
N THR A 178 -8.66 2.33 8.53
CA THR A 178 -7.73 2.96 9.47
C THR A 178 -7.19 4.26 8.88
N ILE A 179 -7.18 5.34 9.66
CA ILE A 179 -6.54 6.61 9.29
C ILE A 179 -5.43 6.87 10.30
N ILE A 180 -4.24 7.17 9.79
CA ILE A 180 -3.05 7.48 10.57
C ILE A 180 -2.62 8.90 10.20
N ILE A 181 -2.69 9.81 11.16
CA ILE A 181 -2.53 11.25 10.92
C ILE A 181 -1.13 11.68 11.36
N GLU A 182 -0.35 12.24 10.44
CA GLU A 182 0.78 13.09 10.81
C GLU A 182 0.21 14.48 11.13
N ASP A 183 0.14 14.78 12.42
CA ASP A 183 -0.71 15.84 12.98
C ASP A 183 0.05 17.14 13.22
N TYR A 184 -0.29 18.15 12.44
CA TYR A 184 0.14 19.54 12.59
C TYR A 184 -1.05 20.48 12.81
N VAL A 185 -2.16 19.96 13.38
CA VAL A 185 -3.37 20.72 13.68
C VAL A 185 -3.34 21.21 15.13
N HIS A 186 -3.13 22.50 15.29
CA HIS A 186 -3.13 23.21 16.58
C HIS A 186 -4.50 23.78 16.95
N THR A 187 -5.42 23.94 15.99
CA THR A 187 -6.80 24.37 16.24
C THR A 187 -7.46 23.42 17.25
N PRO A 188 -7.89 23.91 18.44
CA PRO A 188 -8.49 23.05 19.45
C PRO A 188 -9.74 22.35 18.92
N LYS A 189 -9.81 21.02 19.08
CA LYS A 189 -10.91 20.20 18.54
C LYS A 189 -11.05 20.24 17.02
N GLY A 190 -10.02 20.72 16.31
CA GLY A 190 -10.03 20.82 14.86
C GLY A 190 -10.31 19.47 14.20
N LEU A 191 -9.52 18.45 14.55
CA LEU A 191 -9.68 17.10 14.02
C LEU A 191 -11.02 16.47 14.41
N THR A 192 -11.40 16.51 15.69
CA THR A 192 -12.69 15.93 16.12
C THR A 192 -13.90 16.58 15.43
N ASN A 193 -13.89 17.90 15.23
CA ASN A 193 -14.94 18.59 14.48
C ASN A 193 -14.90 18.22 12.99
N LEU A 194 -13.71 18.13 12.39
CA LEU A 194 -13.54 17.73 11.00
C LEU A 194 -14.14 16.33 10.74
N PHE A 195 -13.81 15.34 11.56
CA PHE A 195 -14.35 13.98 11.44
C PHE A 195 -15.88 13.93 11.67
N ARG A 196 -16.41 14.70 12.62
CA ARG A 196 -17.86 14.83 12.82
C ARG A 196 -18.54 15.45 11.60
N ASN A 197 -17.98 16.53 11.03
CA ASN A 197 -18.52 17.20 9.85
C ASN A 197 -18.46 16.30 8.60
N ALA A 198 -17.43 15.45 8.52
CA ALA A 198 -17.35 14.39 7.52
C ALA A 198 -18.47 13.35 7.68
N GLY A 199 -19.02 13.19 8.88
CA GLY A 199 -20.01 12.15 9.21
C GLY A 199 -19.37 10.81 9.61
N LEU A 200 -18.09 10.84 9.99
CA LEU A 200 -17.29 9.66 10.31
C LEU A 200 -17.32 9.27 11.80
N ASP A 201 -17.78 10.16 12.67
CA ASP A 201 -17.90 9.92 14.12
C ASP A 201 -18.80 8.73 14.45
N LYS A 202 -19.83 8.47 13.65
CA LYS A 202 -20.70 7.29 13.76
C LYS A 202 -19.98 5.95 13.54
N TYR A 203 -18.80 5.96 12.93
CA TYR A 203 -17.98 4.75 12.69
C TYR A 203 -16.81 4.61 13.66
N TRP A 204 -16.53 5.63 14.46
CA TRP A 204 -15.28 5.74 15.21
C TRP A 204 -15.17 4.66 16.29
N PHE A 205 -14.09 3.89 16.25
CA PHE A 205 -13.75 2.95 17.32
C PHE A 205 -13.33 3.71 18.59
N PRO A 206 -14.02 3.52 19.73
CA PRO A 206 -13.79 4.35 20.91
C PRO A 206 -12.47 4.00 21.60
N LEU A 207 -11.70 5.03 21.97
CA LEU A 207 -10.43 4.91 22.69
C LEU A 207 -10.53 4.06 23.97
N SER A 208 -11.65 4.15 24.69
CA SER A 208 -11.89 3.38 25.92
C SER A 208 -11.95 1.86 25.71
N LYS A 209 -12.23 1.40 24.48
CA LYS A 209 -12.26 -0.01 24.10
C LYS A 209 -10.98 -0.47 23.41
N MET A 210 -10.01 0.41 23.19
CA MET A 210 -8.75 0.02 22.55
C MET A 210 -7.96 -0.91 23.47
N PRO A 211 -7.49 -2.06 22.96
CA PRO A 211 -6.66 -2.99 23.70
C PRO A 211 -5.42 -2.35 24.31
N LYS A 212 -5.02 -2.86 25.46
CA LYS A 212 -3.80 -2.43 26.16
C LYS A 212 -2.96 -3.66 26.50
N LYS A 213 -1.64 -3.47 26.62
CA LYS A 213 -0.70 -4.53 27.04
C LYS A 213 -0.66 -5.71 26.06
N GLY A 214 -0.76 -5.43 24.77
CA GLY A 214 -0.60 -6.44 23.72
C GLY A 214 -1.71 -7.48 23.61
N ILE A 215 -2.86 -7.27 24.27
CA ILE A 215 -4.01 -8.18 24.11
C ILE A 215 -4.65 -8.00 22.73
N ASP A 216 -5.38 -9.03 22.31
CA ASP A 216 -6.09 -9.04 21.05
C ASP A 216 -7.18 -7.96 20.99
N TRP A 217 -7.37 -7.40 19.80
CA TRP A 217 -8.49 -6.52 19.47
C TRP A 217 -9.80 -7.29 19.45
N PRO A 218 -10.95 -6.60 19.56
CA PRO A 218 -12.21 -7.21 19.17
C PRO A 218 -12.10 -7.84 17.78
N THR A 219 -12.88 -8.88 17.56
CA THR A 219 -12.95 -9.51 16.25
C THR A 219 -13.46 -8.51 15.22
N VAL A 220 -13.07 -8.69 13.95
CA VAL A 220 -13.60 -7.86 12.86
C VAL A 220 -15.13 -7.91 12.84
N THR A 221 -15.71 -9.09 13.11
CA THR A 221 -17.17 -9.28 13.22
C THR A 221 -17.79 -8.41 14.31
N GLU A 222 -17.21 -8.40 15.52
CA GLU A 222 -17.70 -7.56 16.63
C GLU A 222 -17.56 -6.06 16.32
N MET A 223 -16.45 -5.66 15.70
CA MET A 223 -16.24 -4.27 15.28
C MET A 223 -17.30 -3.81 14.28
N VAL A 224 -17.56 -4.64 13.25
CA VAL A 224 -18.59 -4.37 12.23
C VAL A 224 -19.99 -4.32 12.85
N GLN A 225 -20.35 -5.30 13.68
CA GLN A 225 -21.66 -5.36 14.34
C GLN A 225 -21.92 -4.15 15.24
N ALA A 226 -20.89 -3.65 15.92
CA ALA A 226 -20.97 -2.44 16.75
C ALA A 226 -20.84 -1.14 15.92
N ASN A 227 -20.71 -1.24 14.60
CA ASN A 227 -20.41 -0.14 13.68
C ASN A 227 -19.14 0.65 14.03
N HIS A 228 -18.19 0.04 14.76
CA HIS A 228 -16.86 0.62 15.03
C HIS A 228 -15.89 0.30 13.88
N ARG A 229 -16.15 0.91 12.72
CA ARG A 229 -15.50 0.61 11.44
C ARG A 229 -14.46 1.63 11.00
N LEU A 230 -14.11 2.56 11.88
CA LEU A 230 -13.07 3.56 11.65
C LEU A 230 -12.10 3.60 12.83
N LEU A 231 -10.83 3.30 12.58
CA LEU A 231 -9.74 3.50 13.51
C LEU A 231 -9.01 4.79 13.14
N VAL A 232 -8.73 5.66 14.12
CA VAL A 232 -8.02 6.93 13.89
C VAL A 232 -6.89 7.06 14.88
N PHE A 233 -5.68 7.23 14.36
CA PHE A 233 -4.46 7.46 15.13
C PHE A 233 -3.84 8.80 14.77
N THR A 234 -3.20 9.46 15.72
CA THR A 234 -2.48 10.73 15.54
C THR A 234 -1.06 10.64 16.09
N SER A 235 -0.13 11.36 15.45
CA SER A 235 1.26 11.52 15.91
C SER A 235 1.41 12.51 17.08
N ASP A 236 0.37 13.28 17.44
CA ASP A 236 0.43 14.18 18.60
C ASP A 236 -0.14 13.51 19.86
N ALA A 237 0.72 13.32 20.86
CA ALA A 237 0.36 12.68 22.13
C ALA A 237 -0.70 13.46 22.94
N SER A 238 -0.80 14.78 22.77
CA SER A 238 -1.75 15.62 23.50
C SER A 238 -3.20 15.29 23.13
N LYS A 239 -3.45 14.93 21.87
CA LYS A 239 -4.78 14.65 21.32
C LYS A 239 -5.49 13.48 21.98
N GLU A 240 -4.75 12.51 22.52
CA GLU A 240 -5.39 11.37 23.19
C GLU A 240 -6.09 11.79 24.48
N ALA A 241 -5.44 12.62 25.29
CA ALA A 241 -6.02 13.08 26.55
C ALA A 241 -7.05 14.20 26.33
N GLU A 242 -6.80 15.10 25.38
CA GLU A 242 -7.59 16.31 25.19
C GLU A 242 -8.78 16.12 24.25
N GLU A 243 -8.63 15.29 23.22
CA GLU A 243 -9.59 15.13 22.13
C GLU A 243 -10.09 13.68 21.96
N GLY A 244 -9.47 12.71 22.64
CA GLY A 244 -9.84 11.30 22.56
C GLY A 244 -9.37 10.58 21.29
N ILE A 245 -8.44 11.18 20.52
CA ILE A 245 -7.84 10.57 19.32
C ILE A 245 -6.64 9.73 19.74
N ALA A 246 -6.57 8.48 19.33
CA ALA A 246 -5.56 7.54 19.82
C ALA A 246 -4.13 7.97 19.43
N TYR A 247 -3.24 8.07 20.41
CA TYR A 247 -1.83 8.39 20.14
C TYR A 247 -1.15 7.17 19.53
N GLN A 248 -0.71 7.27 18.27
CA GLN A 248 -0.19 6.17 17.46
C GLN A 248 0.76 5.25 18.23
N TRP A 249 1.84 5.80 18.78
CA TRP A 249 2.91 5.04 19.43
C TRP A 249 2.55 4.48 20.82
N ARG A 250 1.33 4.72 21.30
CA ARG A 250 0.77 4.00 22.46
C ARG A 250 0.08 2.70 22.06
N HIS A 251 -0.43 2.61 20.83
CA HIS A 251 -1.31 1.52 20.37
C HIS A 251 -0.67 0.65 19.29
N MET A 252 0.40 1.11 18.63
CA MET A 252 1.18 0.31 17.68
C MET A 252 2.69 0.51 17.87
N VAL A 253 3.47 -0.46 17.43
CA VAL A 253 4.91 -0.30 17.15
C VAL A 253 5.11 0.05 15.69
N GLU A 254 6.21 0.73 15.36
CA GLU A 254 6.48 1.22 14.01
C GLU A 254 7.98 1.20 13.70
N ASN A 255 8.35 0.80 12.47
CA ASN A 255 9.72 0.93 11.97
C ASN A 255 9.98 2.32 11.38
N GLU A 256 11.24 2.72 11.28
CA GLU A 256 11.63 3.97 10.64
C GLU A 256 11.00 4.13 9.25
N SER A 257 10.68 5.37 8.91
CA SER A 257 10.17 5.77 7.59
C SER A 257 11.32 6.25 6.70
N GLY A 258 11.06 6.34 5.39
CA GLY A 258 12.04 6.84 4.43
C GLY A 258 13.26 5.91 4.30
N ASP A 259 14.38 6.45 3.82
CA ASP A 259 15.60 5.67 3.59
C ASP A 259 16.14 4.97 4.86
N PRO A 260 16.06 5.57 6.06
CA PRO A 260 16.38 4.87 7.31
C PRO A 260 15.50 3.62 7.57
N GLY A 261 14.27 3.60 7.03
CA GLY A 261 13.35 2.46 7.08
C GLY A 261 13.60 1.40 6.01
N VAL A 262 14.14 1.80 4.87
CA VAL A 262 14.38 0.93 3.71
C VAL A 262 15.83 0.42 3.71
N GLN A 263 16.21 -0.28 4.79
CA GLN A 263 17.55 -0.85 4.93
C GLN A 263 17.54 -2.37 4.72
N LYS A 264 18.37 -2.86 3.80
CA LYS A 264 18.48 -4.30 3.58
C LYS A 264 18.87 -5.01 4.88
N SER A 265 18.06 -6.00 5.27
CA SER A 265 18.29 -6.83 6.47
C SER A 265 18.25 -6.09 7.82
N SER A 266 17.76 -4.85 7.86
CA SER A 266 17.55 -4.11 9.11
C SER A 266 16.16 -3.48 9.12
N CYS A 267 15.47 -3.56 10.25
CA CYS A 267 14.17 -2.93 10.47
C CYS A 267 14.23 -2.13 11.79
N PRO A 268 14.83 -0.94 11.79
CA PRO A 268 14.96 -0.11 12.99
C PRO A 268 13.59 0.45 13.38
N HIS A 269 13.33 0.60 14.69
CA HIS A 269 12.10 1.24 15.18
C HIS A 269 12.22 2.76 15.11
N ARG A 270 11.10 3.47 14.91
CA ARG A 270 11.07 4.93 15.08
C ARG A 270 11.40 5.34 16.50
N LYS A 271 12.04 6.50 16.66
CA LYS A 271 12.38 7.09 17.96
C LYS A 271 11.17 7.25 18.89
N GLU A 272 10.02 7.63 18.34
CA GLU A 272 8.76 7.83 19.06
C GLU A 272 8.11 6.51 19.45
N SER A 273 8.40 5.45 18.68
CA SER A 273 7.90 4.10 18.90
C SER A 273 8.67 3.38 19.99
N ARG A 274 8.00 2.40 20.63
CA ARG A 274 8.72 1.36 21.37
C ARG A 274 9.50 0.47 20.38
N ALA A 275 10.48 -0.27 20.90
CA ALA A 275 11.15 -1.32 20.14
C ALA A 275 10.14 -2.29 19.51
N LEU A 276 10.39 -2.75 18.27
CA LEU A 276 9.43 -3.59 17.52
C LEU A 276 9.06 -4.90 18.22
N ASN A 277 9.98 -5.45 19.01
CA ASN A 277 9.73 -6.66 19.80
C ASN A 277 8.99 -6.39 21.14
N SER A 278 8.60 -5.13 21.41
CA SER A 278 7.77 -4.81 22.55
C SER A 278 6.42 -5.50 22.42
N ARG A 279 5.92 -6.05 23.53
CA ARG A 279 4.58 -6.65 23.63
C ARG A 279 3.57 -5.73 24.32
N GLY A 280 3.91 -4.45 24.47
CA GLY A 280 3.02 -3.46 25.06
C GLY A 280 1.85 -3.06 24.13
N SER A 281 2.03 -3.24 22.83
CA SER A 281 1.07 -2.93 21.76
C SER A 281 0.87 -4.17 20.90
N SER A 282 -0.35 -4.37 20.39
CA SER A 282 -0.70 -5.53 19.56
C SER A 282 -0.83 -5.21 18.07
N LEU A 283 -0.56 -3.95 17.67
CA LEU A 283 -0.49 -3.52 16.28
C LEU A 283 0.94 -3.20 15.86
N PHE A 284 1.26 -3.46 14.60
CA PHE A 284 2.54 -3.10 13.98
C PHE A 284 2.30 -2.41 12.62
N LEU A 285 2.75 -1.16 12.50
CA LEU A 285 2.87 -0.44 11.23
C LEU A 285 4.26 -0.59 10.64
N MET A 286 4.35 -1.19 9.46
CA MET A 286 5.58 -1.27 8.68
C MET A 286 5.58 -0.21 7.58
N ASN A 287 6.44 0.80 7.70
CA ASN A 287 6.79 1.72 6.63
C ASN A 287 7.76 1.04 5.65
N TYR A 288 7.41 1.03 4.37
CA TYR A 288 8.30 0.62 3.30
C TYR A 288 8.18 1.55 2.11
N PHE A 289 8.86 2.69 2.22
CA PHE A 289 8.96 3.69 1.18
C PHE A 289 10.25 4.50 1.37
N PRO A 290 10.94 4.90 0.28
CA PRO A 290 12.10 5.78 0.37
C PRO A 290 11.70 7.20 0.80
N THR A 291 12.69 8.01 1.22
CA THR A 291 12.47 9.43 1.57
C THR A 291 11.90 10.21 0.38
N TYR A 292 12.41 9.89 -0.81
CA TYR A 292 12.00 10.51 -2.07
C TYR A 292 11.17 9.50 -2.87
N PRO A 293 9.85 9.69 -3.00
CA PRO A 293 9.02 8.78 -3.77
C PRO A 293 9.36 8.94 -5.26
N VAL A 294 9.80 7.84 -5.89
CA VAL A 294 10.10 7.80 -7.33
C VAL A 294 9.16 6.80 -7.99
N GLU A 295 8.14 7.32 -8.68
CA GLU A 295 7.09 6.53 -9.33
C GLU A 295 7.65 5.38 -10.19
N ALA A 296 8.68 5.67 -10.99
CA ALA A 296 9.30 4.70 -11.89
C ALA A 296 10.02 3.55 -11.17
N ASP A 297 10.49 3.79 -9.94
CA ASP A 297 11.22 2.79 -9.13
C ASP A 297 10.28 1.99 -8.23
N SER A 298 9.08 2.50 -7.91
CA SER A 298 8.18 1.84 -6.97
C SER A 298 7.69 0.46 -7.42
N CYS A 299 7.64 0.20 -8.73
CA CYS A 299 7.36 -1.14 -9.22
C CYS A 299 8.40 -2.18 -8.77
N LYS A 300 9.68 -1.78 -8.65
CA LYS A 300 10.79 -2.61 -8.17
C LYS A 300 10.77 -2.74 -6.66
N GLU A 301 10.38 -1.67 -5.96
CA GLU A 301 10.25 -1.65 -4.51
C GLU A 301 9.25 -2.69 -4.03
N HIS A 302 8.05 -2.75 -4.64
CA HIS A 302 6.96 -3.63 -4.20
C HIS A 302 7.10 -5.10 -4.63
N SER A 303 8.26 -5.50 -5.14
CA SER A 303 8.56 -6.85 -5.62
C SER A 303 9.30 -7.67 -4.56
N ALA A 304 10.34 -8.42 -4.96
CA ALA A 304 11.19 -9.17 -4.03
C ALA A 304 11.71 -8.32 -2.83
N PRO A 305 12.13 -7.04 -3.00
CA PRO A 305 12.62 -6.23 -1.87
C PRO A 305 11.60 -6.01 -0.75
N LEU A 306 10.32 -5.74 -1.08
CA LEU A 306 9.26 -5.61 -0.07
C LEU A 306 9.04 -6.94 0.68
N ALA A 307 9.02 -8.07 -0.01
CA ALA A 307 8.90 -9.38 0.63
C ALA A 307 10.10 -9.69 1.57
N GLU A 308 11.32 -9.34 1.16
CA GLU A 308 12.52 -9.42 2.00
C GLU A 308 12.40 -8.53 3.25
N MET A 309 11.87 -7.32 3.10
CA MET A 309 11.67 -6.41 4.22
C MET A 309 10.59 -6.90 5.19
N VAL A 310 9.46 -7.41 4.69
CA VAL A 310 8.43 -8.03 5.54
C VAL A 310 9.04 -9.11 6.43
N ASN A 311 9.87 -10.00 5.87
CA ASN A 311 10.55 -11.05 6.64
C ASN A 311 11.58 -10.49 7.63
N THR A 312 12.29 -9.42 7.24
CA THR A 312 13.25 -8.73 8.11
C THR A 312 12.55 -8.11 9.32
N CYS A 313 11.47 -7.37 9.08
CA CYS A 313 10.67 -6.73 10.12
C CYS A 313 9.91 -7.75 10.98
N TYR A 314 9.41 -8.85 10.41
CA TYR A 314 8.82 -9.96 11.16
C TYR A 314 9.78 -10.53 12.21
N LYS A 315 11.04 -10.76 11.83
CA LYS A 315 12.09 -11.22 12.75
C LYS A 315 12.42 -10.16 13.80
N ALA A 316 12.60 -8.91 13.38
CA ALA A 316 12.91 -7.79 14.29
C ALA A 316 11.78 -7.54 15.32
N ALA A 317 10.53 -7.75 14.92
CA ALA A 317 9.35 -7.65 15.78
C ALA A 317 9.13 -8.90 16.65
N GLY A 318 10.05 -9.87 16.65
CA GLY A 318 9.97 -11.09 17.46
C GLY A 318 8.85 -12.03 17.03
N ASN A 319 8.72 -12.26 15.72
CA ASN A 319 7.70 -13.11 15.10
C ASN A 319 6.29 -12.51 15.11
N MET A 320 6.18 -11.19 15.07
CA MET A 320 4.91 -10.49 14.84
C MET A 320 4.90 -9.97 13.40
N LEU A 321 3.93 -10.41 12.60
CA LEU A 321 3.74 -9.87 11.25
C LEU A 321 3.19 -8.43 11.34
N PRO A 322 3.60 -7.53 10.42
CA PRO A 322 2.98 -6.22 10.32
C PRO A 322 1.48 -6.32 10.08
N ASN A 323 0.69 -5.55 10.84
CA ASN A 323 -0.74 -5.39 10.58
C ASN A 323 -1.00 -4.38 9.48
N PHE A 324 -0.09 -3.43 9.28
CA PHE A 324 -0.18 -2.38 8.29
C PHE A 324 1.12 -2.34 7.49
N ILE A 325 1.02 -2.30 6.16
CA ILE A 325 2.16 -2.11 5.26
C ILE A 325 1.94 -0.81 4.49
N ALA A 326 2.71 0.22 4.84
CA ALA A 326 2.65 1.53 4.20
C ALA A 326 3.62 1.62 3.02
N VAL A 327 3.10 1.97 1.84
CA VAL A 327 3.86 2.11 0.60
C VAL A 327 3.45 3.36 -0.19
N ASN A 328 4.34 3.86 -1.04
CA ASN A 328 3.97 4.77 -2.13
C ASN A 328 3.43 3.95 -3.32
N PHE A 329 2.77 4.56 -4.29
CA PHE A 329 2.41 4.02 -5.60
C PHE A 329 1.94 2.56 -5.58
N TYR A 330 0.99 2.23 -4.70
CA TYR A 330 0.65 0.86 -4.31
C TYR A 330 0.25 -0.08 -5.46
N MET A 331 -0.20 0.46 -6.61
CA MET A 331 -0.54 -0.30 -7.81
C MET A 331 0.67 -0.79 -8.62
N ARG A 332 1.85 -0.15 -8.45
CA ARG A 332 3.05 -0.42 -9.26
C ARG A 332 3.73 -1.70 -8.75
N SER A 333 3.99 -2.66 -9.64
CA SER A 333 4.74 -3.89 -9.32
C SER A 333 5.28 -4.59 -10.58
N ASP A 334 6.04 -5.67 -10.38
CA ASP A 334 6.48 -6.62 -11.41
C ASP A 334 5.57 -7.84 -11.57
N GLY A 335 4.33 -7.79 -11.07
CA GLY A 335 3.41 -8.92 -11.11
C GLY A 335 2.49 -8.96 -9.91
N GLY A 336 2.98 -9.48 -8.77
CA GLY A 336 2.16 -9.68 -7.57
C GLY A 336 2.01 -8.43 -6.69
N GLY A 337 3.09 -7.65 -6.56
CA GLY A 337 3.11 -6.41 -5.79
C GLY A 337 2.76 -6.56 -4.31
N VAL A 338 2.38 -5.43 -3.71
CA VAL A 338 1.91 -5.37 -2.31
C VAL A 338 0.67 -6.24 -2.08
N PHE A 339 -0.18 -6.43 -3.09
CA PHE A 339 -1.39 -7.25 -3.01
C PHE A 339 -1.09 -8.73 -2.74
N ASP A 340 -0.18 -9.32 -3.50
CA ASP A 340 0.26 -10.70 -3.29
C ASP A 340 0.99 -10.89 -1.94
N ILE A 341 1.76 -9.88 -1.53
CA ILE A 341 2.48 -9.91 -0.25
C ILE A 341 1.49 -9.92 0.93
N VAL A 342 0.45 -9.09 0.89
CA VAL A 342 -0.59 -9.08 1.93
C VAL A 342 -1.42 -10.37 1.92
N ASP A 343 -1.73 -10.93 0.76
CA ASP A 343 -2.40 -12.25 0.66
C ASP A 343 -1.56 -13.36 1.32
N LYS A 344 -0.24 -13.36 1.12
CA LYS A 344 0.71 -14.30 1.77
C LYS A 344 0.77 -14.10 3.29
N MET A 345 0.84 -12.85 3.74
CA MET A 345 0.84 -12.53 5.18
C MET A 345 -0.44 -12.95 5.88
N ASN A 346 -1.60 -12.70 5.25
CA ASN A 346 -2.89 -13.14 5.77
C ASN A 346 -3.03 -14.68 5.71
N GLY A 347 -2.55 -15.35 4.66
CA GLY A 347 -2.51 -16.83 4.65
C GLY A 347 -1.74 -17.41 5.82
N HIS A 348 -0.56 -16.85 6.10
CA HIS A 348 0.29 -17.31 7.19
C HIS A 348 -0.33 -17.05 8.57
N SER A 349 -0.81 -15.82 8.80
CA SER A 349 -1.31 -15.39 10.11
C SER A 349 -2.70 -15.94 10.45
N LEU A 350 -3.57 -16.13 9.46
CA LEU A 350 -4.97 -16.51 9.70
C LEU A 350 -5.19 -18.02 9.68
N CYS A 351 -4.46 -18.78 8.85
CA CYS A 351 -4.69 -20.22 8.69
C CYS A 351 -3.40 -21.06 8.50
N GLY A 352 -2.21 -20.45 8.59
CA GLY A 352 -0.93 -21.16 8.42
C GLY A 352 -0.60 -21.57 6.98
N CYS A 353 -1.37 -21.12 5.99
CA CYS A 353 -1.13 -21.42 4.57
C CYS A 353 -0.14 -20.44 3.93
N THR A 354 0.31 -20.76 2.72
CA THR A 354 1.21 -19.90 1.94
C THR A 354 0.53 -18.63 1.42
N THR A 355 -0.78 -18.64 1.26
CA THR A 355 -1.61 -17.51 0.81
C THR A 355 -3.03 -17.65 1.36
N VAL A 356 -3.74 -16.54 1.53
CA VAL A 356 -5.10 -16.53 2.10
C VAL A 356 -6.09 -17.29 1.22
N THR A 357 -5.90 -17.35 -0.10
CA THR A 357 -6.78 -18.13 -1.00
C THR A 357 -6.67 -19.65 -0.79
N ALA A 358 -5.62 -20.11 -0.10
CA ALA A 358 -5.45 -21.51 0.27
C ALA A 358 -6.07 -21.84 1.65
N CYS A 359 -6.54 -20.85 2.40
CA CYS A 359 -7.30 -21.10 3.63
C CYS A 359 -8.62 -21.82 3.29
N GLN A 360 -9.01 -22.80 4.12
CA GLN A 360 -10.33 -23.41 3.99
C GLN A 360 -11.38 -22.42 4.50
N TYR A 361 -12.49 -22.26 3.77
CA TYR A 361 -13.59 -21.39 4.20
C TYR A 361 -14.14 -21.86 5.55
N GLY A 362 -14.10 -20.98 6.56
CA GLY A 362 -14.74 -21.19 7.86
C GLY A 362 -13.93 -21.97 8.90
N THR A 363 -12.60 -22.03 8.79
CA THR A 363 -11.71 -22.49 9.89
C THR A 363 -11.51 -21.43 10.95
#